data_AF-A0A2S4XR17-F1
#
_entry.id   AF-A0A2S4XR17-F1
#
_cell.length_a   1.000
_cell.length_b   1.000
_cell.length_c   1.000
_cell.angle_alpha   90.00
_cell.angle_beta   90.00
_cell.angle_gamma   90.00
#
_symmetry.space_group_name_H-M   'P 1'
#
loop_
_entity.id
_entity.type
_entity.pdbx_description
1 polymer ?
#
loop_
_entity_poly.entity_id
_entity_poly.type
_entity_poly.pdbx_seq_one_letter_code
_entity_poly.pdbx_strand_id
1 'polypeptide(L)' 'ESVRVGGVVGYATCSPHLAETRAVVDDVLKQYRDAELIDARPLLPGLPDLGDGPDIQLWPHLHGTDAMYLALIRRTG' A
#
# COMPACT_ATOMS: atom_id res chain seq x y z
N GLU A 1 8.18 -2.10 -14.31
CA GLU A 1 8.45 -1.91 -15.76
C GLU A 1 7.25 -2.17 -16.68
N SER A 2 6.26 -3.00 -16.31
CA SER A 2 5.07 -3.28 -17.15
C SER A 2 3.95 -2.23 -17.07
N VAL A 3 3.97 -1.32 -16.08
CA VAL A 3 2.95 -0.30 -15.88
C VAL A 3 3.24 0.94 -16.74
N ARG A 4 2.21 1.48 -17.38
CA ARG A 4 2.30 2.72 -18.18
C ARG A 4 2.48 3.93 -17.26
N VAL A 5 3.02 5.03 -17.78
CA VAL A 5 3.02 6.33 -17.08
C VAL A 5 1.58 6.72 -16.71
N GLY A 6 1.38 7.18 -15.48
CA GLY A 6 0.08 7.45 -14.88
C GLY A 6 -0.65 6.21 -14.35
N GLY A 7 -0.18 5.00 -14.64
CA GLY A 7 -0.75 3.76 -14.12
C GLY A 7 -0.44 3.56 -12.63
N VAL A 8 -1.30 2.79 -11.96
CA VAL A 8 -1.20 2.47 -10.53
C VAL A 8 -0.99 0.97 -10.35
N VAL A 9 -0.07 0.62 -9.45
CA VAL A 9 0.16 -0.74 -8.98
C VAL A 9 -0.33 -0.85 -7.54
N GLY A 10 -1.15 -1.86 -7.26
CA GLY A 10 -1.50 -2.24 -5.89
C GLY A 10 -0.59 -3.35 -5.40
N TYR A 11 0.11 -3.12 -4.29
CA TYR A 11 0.85 -4.15 -3.57
C TYR A 11 0.06 -4.56 -2.32
N ALA A 12 -0.29 -5.84 -2.21
CA ALA A 12 -1.06 -6.35 -1.10
C ALA A 12 -0.52 -7.69 -0.59
N THR A 13 -0.62 -7.91 0.72
CA THR A 13 -0.22 -9.15 1.38
C THR A 13 -1.10 -9.39 2.62
N CYS A 14 -1.22 -10.64 3.06
CA CYS A 14 -1.88 -11.02 4.32
C CYS A 14 -0.89 -11.17 5.50
N SER A 15 0.33 -10.68 5.34
CA SER A 15 1.35 -10.68 6.39
C SER A 15 1.38 -9.34 7.12
N PRO A 16 1.45 -9.33 8.46
CA PRO A 16 1.69 -8.12 9.24
C PRO A 16 3.19 -7.79 9.39
N HIS A 17 4.09 -8.63 8.88
CA HIS A 17 5.53 -8.41 9.04
C HIS A 17 5.99 -7.21 8.21
N LEU A 18 6.75 -6.30 8.83
CA LEU A 18 7.28 -5.10 8.16
C LEU A 18 8.13 -5.44 6.93
N ALA A 19 8.87 -6.56 6.99
CA ALA A 19 9.70 -7.06 5.91
C ALA A 19 8.90 -7.46 4.65
N GLU A 20 7.60 -7.74 4.79
CA GLU A 20 6.71 -8.14 3.71
C GLU A 20 5.71 -7.02 3.34
N THR A 21 5.78 -5.86 4.00
CA THR A 21 4.84 -4.75 3.82
C THR A 21 5.60 -3.47 3.46
N ARG A 22 5.75 -2.54 4.41
CA ARG A 22 6.39 -1.23 4.21
C ARG A 22 7.82 -1.33 3.70
N ALA A 23 8.60 -2.30 4.17
CA ALA A 23 9.98 -2.44 3.70
C ALA A 23 10.05 -2.71 2.19
N VAL A 24 9.13 -3.53 1.66
CA VAL A 24 9.04 -3.81 0.22
C VAL A 24 8.67 -2.55 -0.55
N VAL A 25 7.70 -1.78 -0.05
CA VAL A 25 7.26 -0.54 -0.68
C VAL A 25 8.37 0.52 -0.67
N ASP A 26 9.05 0.69 0.46
CA ASP A 26 10.16 1.63 0.61
C ASP A 26 11.31 1.29 -0.35
N ASP A 27 11.62 0.01 -0.52
CA ASP A 27 12.67 -0.42 -1.44
C ASP A 27 12.29 -0.17 -2.91
N VAL A 28 11.02 -0.38 -3.27
CA VAL A 28 10.51 -0.01 -4.60
C VAL A 28 10.62 1.50 -4.83
N LEU A 29 10.24 2.34 -3.86
CA LEU A 29 10.32 3.80 -3.98
C LEU A 29 11.76 4.31 -4.03
N LYS A 30 12.71 3.63 -3.37
CA LYS A 30 14.16 3.93 -3.51
C LYS A 30 14.70 3.55 -4.88
N GLN A 31 14.25 2.41 -5.42
CA GLN A 31 14.72 1.89 -6.70
C GLN A 31 14.18 2.70 -7.89
N TYR A 32 12.91 3.10 -7.84
CA TYR A 32 12.21 3.77 -8.94
C TYR A 32 11.91 5.23 -8.58
N ARG A 33 12.66 6.15 -9.21
CA ARG A 33 12.52 7.61 -8.96
C ARG A 33 11.23 8.21 -9.52
N ASP A 34 10.59 7.50 -10.43
CA ASP A 34 9.30 7.79 -11.05
C ASP A 34 8.13 7.07 -10.36
N ALA A 35 8.32 6.57 -9.14
CA ALA A 35 7.28 5.95 -8.33
C ALA A 35 6.83 6.88 -7.19
N GLU A 36 5.52 7.00 -7.01
CA GLU A 36 4.90 7.85 -6.00
C GLU A 36 3.86 7.03 -5.22
N LEU A 37 3.89 7.13 -3.89
CA LEU A 37 2.91 6.46 -3.04
C LEU A 37 1.61 7.28 -2.97
N ILE A 38 0.48 6.65 -3.27
CA ILE A 38 -0.86 7.26 -3.18
C ILE A 38 -1.48 6.88 -1.83
N ASP A 39 -2.12 7.87 -1.20
CA ASP A 39 -2.93 7.63 0.00
C ASP A 39 -4.14 6.74 -0.34
N ALA A 40 -4.13 5.52 0.18
CA ALA A 40 -5.19 4.54 -0.03
C ALA A 40 -6.38 4.73 0.92
N ARG A 41 -6.22 5.47 2.02
CA ARG A 41 -7.27 5.64 3.05
C ARG A 41 -8.57 6.25 2.50
N PRO A 42 -8.55 7.29 1.64
CA PRO A 42 -9.77 7.86 1.07
C PRO A 42 -10.59 6.88 0.21
N LEU A 43 -9.99 5.78 -0.25
CA LEU A 43 -10.65 4.78 -1.10
C LEU A 43 -11.42 3.72 -0.29
N LEU A 44 -11.28 3.72 1.03
CA LEU A 44 -11.88 2.75 1.95
C LEU A 44 -12.77 3.46 2.98
N PRO A 45 -13.81 4.20 2.53
CA PRO A 45 -14.67 4.93 3.44
C PRO A 45 -15.40 3.97 4.38
N GLY A 46 -15.43 4.32 5.66
CA GLY A 46 -16.13 3.54 6.70
C GLY A 46 -15.28 2.46 7.39
N LEU A 47 -14.03 2.25 6.98
CA LEU A 47 -13.09 1.46 7.76
C LEU A 47 -12.35 2.36 8.76
N PRO A 48 -12.42 2.07 10.07
CA PRO A 48 -11.65 2.81 11.08
C PRO A 48 -10.16 2.41 11.00
N ASP A 49 -9.31 3.13 11.73
CA ASP A 49 -7.99 2.66 12.15
C ASP A 49 -7.10 2.01 11.06
N LEU A 50 -7.10 2.59 9.86
CA LEU A 50 -6.29 2.11 8.72
C LEU A 50 -4.78 2.38 8.85
N GLY A 51 -4.37 3.10 9.90
CA GLY A 51 -3.00 3.57 10.13
C GLY A 51 -2.74 5.00 9.63
N ASP A 52 -1.51 5.47 9.84
CA ASP A 52 -1.10 6.85 9.55
C ASP A 52 -0.96 7.18 8.06
N GLY A 53 -1.05 6.17 7.20
CA GLY A 53 -0.93 6.33 5.76
C GLY A 53 0.50 6.54 5.27
N PRO A 54 0.67 6.67 3.94
CA PRO A 54 -0.38 6.60 2.91
C PRO A 54 -0.81 5.16 2.55
N ASP A 55 -0.08 4.15 3.00
CA ASP A 55 -0.51 2.76 2.95
C ASP A 55 -1.53 2.42 4.04
N ILE A 56 -2.17 1.25 3.96
CA ILE A 56 -3.14 0.82 4.95
C ILE A 56 -2.84 -0.58 5.50
N GLN A 57 -3.15 -0.76 6.78
CA GLN A 57 -3.12 -2.05 7.45
C GLN A 57 -4.51 -2.38 7.98
N LEU A 58 -5.00 -3.56 7.62
CA LEU A 58 -6.21 -4.15 8.14
C LEU A 58 -5.88 -5.19 9.18
N TRP A 59 -6.75 -5.34 10.18
CA TRP A 59 -6.56 -6.25 11.29
C TRP A 59 -7.80 -7.13 11.50
N PRO A 60 -7.63 -8.41 11.89
CA PRO A 60 -8.76 -9.31 12.10
C PRO A 60 -9.76 -8.78 13.11
N HIS A 61 -9.28 -8.20 14.21
CA HIS A 61 -10.11 -7.72 15.31
C HIS A 61 -10.81 -6.38 15.04
N LEU A 62 -10.33 -5.59 14.07
CA LEU A 62 -10.94 -4.31 13.70
C LEU A 62 -11.81 -4.43 12.44
N HIS A 63 -11.38 -5.24 11.48
CA HIS A 63 -11.94 -5.24 10.13
C HIS A 63 -12.47 -6.61 9.68
N GLY A 64 -12.27 -7.68 10.46
CA GLY A 64 -12.76 -9.02 10.11
C GLY A 64 -12.04 -9.66 8.93
N THR A 65 -10.75 -9.32 8.70
CA THR A 65 -9.92 -9.82 7.59
C THR A 65 -8.63 -10.48 8.09
N ASP A 66 -7.93 -11.25 7.25
CA ASP A 66 -6.65 -11.91 7.57
C ASP A 66 -5.43 -10.96 7.59
N ALA A 67 -5.41 -9.98 8.52
CA ALA A 67 -4.29 -9.06 8.74
C ALA A 67 -3.68 -8.47 7.45
N MET A 68 -4.53 -7.92 6.58
CA MET A 68 -4.15 -7.51 5.22
C MET A 68 -3.43 -6.16 5.17
N TYR A 69 -2.46 -6.03 4.29
CA TYR A 69 -1.77 -4.78 3.94
C TYR A 69 -2.09 -4.37 2.50
N LEU A 70 -2.18 -3.07 2.22
CA LEU A 70 -2.30 -2.53 0.87
C LEU A 70 -1.54 -1.20 0.73
N ALA A 71 -0.72 -1.11 -0.32
CA ALA A 71 -0.12 0.14 -0.79
C ALA A 71 -0.44 0.37 -2.27
N LEU A 72 -0.65 1.63 -2.64
CA LEU A 72 -0.91 2.04 -4.02
C LEU A 72 0.24 2.90 -4.52
N ILE A 73 0.87 2.49 -5.62
CA ILE A 73 2.05 3.16 -6.18
C ILE A 73 1.72 3.63 -7.60
N ARG A 74 1.82 4.92 -7.86
CA ARG A 74 1.66 5.52 -9.18
C ARG A 74 3.01 5.67 -9.87
N ARG A 75 3.06 5.30 -11.15
CA ARG A 75 4.17 5.67 -12.03
C ARG A 75 3.97 7.09 -12.57
N THR A 76 4.93 7.98 -12.38
CA THR A 76 4.83 9.40 -12.73
C THR A 76 5.67 9.81 -13.94
N GLY A 77 6.62 8.97 -14.39
CA GLY A 77 7.56 9.27 -15.48
C GLY A 77 7.86 8.11 -16.43
#